data_AF-A0A2E3WSR3-F1
#
_entry.id   AF-A0A2E3WSR3-F1
#
_cell.length_a   1.000
_cell.length_b   1.000
_cell.length_c   1.000
_cell.angle_alpha   90.00
_cell.angle_beta   90.00
_cell.angle_gamma   90.00
#
_symmetry.space_group_name_H-M   'P 1'
#
loop_
_entity.id
_entity.type
_entity.pdbx_description
1 polymer ?
#
loop_
_entity_poly.entity_id
_entity_poly.type
_entity_poly.pdbx_seq_one_letter_code
_entity_poly.pdbx_strand_id
1 'polypeptide(L)'
;MNKEELDLDNDLDDLFEPTQIEKNIQFETLYKCMMPHLKNNYSELVAAHLLLILKLEGVIGESITDKDMEMIEDMKQKIFDDSDLSKEVLRVINSVKGKK
;
A
#
# COMPACT_ATOMS: atom_id res chain seq x y z
N MET A 1 33.20 22.95 -20.62
CA MET A 1 31.87 22.35 -20.43
C MET A 1 31.84 21.82 -19.00
N ASN A 2 31.04 22.45 -18.16
CA ASN A 2 31.08 22.32 -16.70
C ASN A 2 30.66 20.92 -16.25
N LYS A 3 31.35 20.40 -15.22
CA LYS A 3 31.05 19.12 -14.54
C LYS A 3 30.11 19.32 -13.35
N GLU A 4 29.22 20.31 -13.41
CA GLU A 4 28.32 20.70 -12.31
C GLU A 4 26.84 20.46 -12.62
N GLU A 5 26.51 19.88 -13.79
CA GLU A 5 25.11 19.63 -14.20
C GLU A 5 24.58 18.23 -13.81
N LEU A 6 25.34 17.42 -13.08
CA LEU A 6 25.03 15.99 -12.86
C LEU A 6 24.49 15.61 -11.47
N ASP A 7 24.41 16.56 -10.52
CA ASP A 7 23.95 16.28 -9.15
C ASP A 7 22.63 16.98 -8.77
N LEU A 8 22.04 17.79 -9.65
CA LEU A 8 20.79 18.52 -9.35
C LEU A 8 19.52 17.69 -9.52
N ASP A 9 19.53 16.66 -10.37
CA ASP A 9 18.32 15.87 -10.66
C ASP A 9 17.95 14.93 -9.50
N ASN A 10 18.93 14.34 -8.80
CA ASN A 10 18.66 13.43 -7.68
C ASN A 10 18.14 14.17 -6.42
N ASP A 11 18.64 15.38 -6.15
CA ASP A 11 18.20 16.19 -5.01
C ASP A 11 16.80 16.81 -5.22
N LEU A 12 16.37 16.94 -6.48
CA LEU A 12 15.03 17.44 -6.81
C LEU A 12 13.96 16.38 -6.62
N ASP A 13 14.21 15.12 -6.95
CA ASP A 13 13.25 14.03 -6.78
C ASP A 13 12.93 13.77 -5.29
N ASP A 14 13.94 13.86 -4.40
CA ASP A 14 13.75 13.80 -2.94
C ASP A 14 12.90 14.97 -2.40
N LEU A 15 12.90 16.12 -3.09
CA LEU A 15 12.15 17.31 -2.69
C LEU A 15 10.63 17.19 -2.93
N PHE A 16 10.21 16.21 -3.74
CA PHE A 16 8.81 15.98 -4.14
C PHE A 16 8.25 14.63 -3.67
N GLU A 17 8.96 13.90 -2.81
CA GLU A 17 8.39 12.68 -2.23
C GLU A 17 7.13 13.00 -1.40
N PRO A 18 6.02 12.27 -1.62
CA PRO A 18 4.81 12.51 -0.86
C PRO A 18 5.05 12.24 0.62
N THR A 19 4.63 13.19 1.45
CA THR A 19 4.65 13.06 2.90
C THR A 19 3.82 11.87 3.36
N GLN A 20 4.05 11.36 4.57
CA GLN A 20 3.25 10.27 5.12
C GLN A 20 1.75 10.59 5.16
N ILE A 21 1.40 11.87 5.39
CA ILE A 21 0.01 12.32 5.39
C ILE A 21 -0.59 12.16 3.98
N GLU A 22 0.13 12.56 2.95
CA GLU A 22 -0.31 12.42 1.55
C GLU A 22 -0.41 10.96 1.14
N LYS A 23 0.57 10.12 1.50
CA LYS A 23 0.51 8.67 1.28
C LYS A 23 -0.73 8.06 1.95
N ASN A 24 -1.06 8.47 3.18
CA ASN A 24 -2.25 7.99 3.88
C ASN A 24 -3.55 8.44 3.18
N ILE A 25 -3.62 9.68 2.69
CA ILE A 25 -4.78 10.19 1.94
C ILE A 25 -4.95 9.43 0.61
N GLN A 26 -3.84 9.20 -0.10
CA GLN A 26 -3.82 8.43 -1.34
C GLN A 26 -4.26 6.99 -1.11
N PHE A 27 -3.74 6.36 -0.05
CA PHE A 27 -4.14 5.04 0.39
C PHE A 27 -5.65 4.98 0.60
N GLU A 28 -6.21 5.85 1.45
CA GLU A 28 -7.64 5.82 1.74
C GLU A 28 -8.49 6.02 0.49
N THR A 29 -8.12 6.98 -0.35
CA THR A 29 -8.82 7.29 -1.60
C THR A 29 -8.86 6.07 -2.52
N LEU A 30 -7.70 5.51 -2.84
CA LEU A 30 -7.57 4.38 -3.75
C LEU A 30 -8.23 3.13 -3.18
N TYR A 31 -8.02 2.85 -1.89
CA TYR A 31 -8.60 1.69 -1.23
C TYR A 31 -10.13 1.74 -1.25
N LYS A 32 -10.73 2.91 -0.92
CA LYS A 32 -12.19 3.15 -1.02
C LYS A 32 -12.73 2.91 -2.43
N CYS A 33 -11.99 3.29 -3.47
CA CYS A 33 -12.36 3.01 -4.87
C CYS A 33 -12.32 1.51 -5.21
N MET A 34 -11.39 0.74 -4.63
CA MET A 34 -11.26 -0.69 -4.89
C MET A 34 -12.32 -1.53 -4.15
N MET A 35 -12.72 -1.13 -2.93
CA MET A 35 -13.58 -1.95 -2.06
C MET A 35 -14.88 -2.48 -2.71
N PRO A 36 -15.63 -1.70 -3.52
CA PRO A 36 -16.86 -2.18 -4.15
C PRO A 36 -16.64 -3.39 -5.08
N HIS A 37 -15.43 -3.53 -5.63
CA HIS A 37 -15.07 -4.60 -6.54
C HIS A 37 -14.61 -5.89 -5.82
N LEU A 38 -14.20 -5.78 -4.56
CA LEU A 38 -13.68 -6.87 -3.73
C LEU A 38 -14.78 -7.65 -2.97
N LYS A 39 -16.06 -7.39 -3.28
CA LYS A 39 -17.26 -8.09 -2.78
C LYS A 39 -17.29 -8.37 -1.25
N ASN A 40 -16.60 -7.57 -0.45
CA ASN A 40 -16.40 -7.78 0.99
C ASN A 40 -15.72 -9.11 1.38
N ASN A 41 -14.99 -9.75 0.47
CA ASN A 41 -14.16 -10.91 0.83
C ASN A 41 -12.99 -10.43 1.68
N TYR A 42 -12.92 -10.88 2.93
CA TYR A 42 -11.87 -10.45 3.86
C TYR A 42 -10.46 -10.74 3.33
N SER A 43 -10.26 -11.88 2.67
CA SER A 43 -8.96 -12.26 2.08
C SER A 43 -8.53 -11.31 0.96
N GLU A 44 -9.47 -10.96 0.08
CA GLU A 44 -9.22 -10.01 -1.01
C GLU A 44 -9.01 -8.58 -0.49
N LEU A 45 -9.73 -8.20 0.58
CA LEU A 45 -9.55 -6.91 1.23
C LEU A 45 -8.14 -6.79 1.86
N VAL A 46 -7.69 -7.82 2.57
CA VAL A 46 -6.33 -7.84 3.14
C VAL A 46 -5.27 -7.79 2.04
N ALA A 47 -5.44 -8.59 0.98
CA ALA A 47 -4.51 -8.57 -0.16
C ALA A 47 -4.45 -7.19 -0.84
N ALA A 48 -5.60 -6.55 -1.09
CA ALA A 48 -5.65 -5.21 -1.64
C ALA A 48 -5.03 -4.16 -0.71
N HIS A 49 -5.22 -4.30 0.60
CA HIS A 49 -4.65 -3.40 1.60
C HIS A 49 -3.12 -3.46 1.58
N LEU A 50 -2.56 -4.68 1.61
CA LEU A 50 -1.11 -4.92 1.53
C LEU A 50 -0.53 -4.41 0.22
N LEU A 51 -1.15 -4.77 -0.90
CA LEU A 51 -0.69 -4.36 -2.24
C LEU A 51 -0.60 -2.83 -2.35
N LEU A 52 -1.62 -2.12 -1.86
CA LEU A 52 -1.69 -0.67 -1.99
C LEU A 52 -0.65 0.03 -1.10
N ILE A 53 -0.43 -0.45 0.13
CA ILE A 53 0.63 0.09 1.00
C ILE A 53 2.00 -0.13 0.37
N LEU A 54 2.30 -1.35 -0.05
CA LEU A 54 3.59 -1.69 -0.64
C LEU A 54 3.87 -0.93 -1.93
N LYS A 55 2.83 -0.61 -2.70
CA LYS A 55 2.91 0.26 -3.88
C LYS A 55 3.25 1.71 -3.51
N LEU A 56 2.59 2.26 -2.49
CA LEU A 56 2.80 3.65 -2.04
C LEU A 56 4.15 3.85 -1.36
N GLU A 57 4.69 2.81 -0.73
CA GLU A 57 6.05 2.81 -0.17
C GLU A 57 7.13 2.47 -1.21
N GLY A 58 6.77 2.27 -2.48
CA GLY A 58 7.73 1.97 -3.55
C GLY A 58 8.36 0.58 -3.47
N VAL A 59 7.89 -0.30 -2.58
CA VAL A 59 8.35 -1.70 -2.48
C VAL A 59 7.93 -2.47 -3.74
N ILE A 60 6.72 -2.23 -4.24
CA ILE A 60 6.24 -2.78 -5.49
C ILE A 60 6.41 -1.71 -6.57
N GLY A 61 7.24 -2.01 -7.58
CA GLY A 61 7.50 -1.13 -8.73
C GLY A 61 6.28 -0.98 -9.63
N GLU A 62 6.40 -0.32 -10.78
CA GLU A 62 5.28 0.02 -11.67
C GLU A 62 4.38 -1.17 -12.03
N SER A 63 4.96 -2.35 -12.24
CA SER A 63 4.27 -3.60 -12.52
C SER A 63 4.35 -4.56 -11.35
N ILE A 64 3.27 -5.28 -11.09
CA ILE A 64 3.23 -6.35 -10.07
C ILE A 64 3.89 -7.59 -10.67
N THR A 65 4.90 -8.11 -9.97
CA THR A 65 5.59 -9.35 -10.35
C THR A 65 5.07 -10.54 -9.55
N ASP A 66 5.39 -11.76 -9.99
CA ASP A 66 5.03 -12.98 -9.27
C ASP A 66 5.65 -13.01 -7.85
N LYS A 67 6.85 -12.44 -7.68
CA LYS A 67 7.51 -12.33 -6.37
C LYS A 67 6.77 -11.41 -5.41
N ASP A 68 6.19 -10.33 -5.94
CA ASP A 68 5.38 -9.42 -5.13
C ASP A 68 4.11 -10.13 -4.64
N MET A 69 3.51 -10.94 -5.52
CA MET A 69 2.35 -11.76 -5.17
C MET A 69 2.68 -12.83 -4.13
N GLU A 70 3.82 -13.53 -4.26
CA GLU A 70 4.31 -14.47 -3.25
C GLU A 70 4.50 -13.78 -1.88
N MET A 71 5.13 -12.60 -1.87
CA MET A 71 5.31 -11.82 -0.64
C MET A 71 3.97 -11.41 0.00
N ILE A 72 2.98 -10.99 -0.81
CA ILE A 72 1.65 -10.64 -0.32
C ILE A 72 0.96 -11.86 0.28
N GLU A 73 1.06 -13.03 -0.36
CA GLU A 73 0.49 -14.27 0.16
C GLU A 73 1.14 -14.70 1.49
N ASP A 74 2.46 -14.58 1.61
CA ASP A 74 3.18 -14.86 2.85
C ASP A 74 2.78 -13.91 3.98
N MET A 75 2.65 -12.60 3.68
CA MET A 75 2.18 -11.61 4.66
C MET A 75 0.74 -11.87 5.08
N LYS A 76 -0.12 -12.22 4.12
CA LYS A 76 -1.52 -12.55 4.38
C LYS A 76 -1.64 -13.79 5.27
N GLN A 77 -0.82 -14.81 5.04
CA GLN A 77 -0.80 -16.01 5.88
C GLN A 77 -0.39 -15.66 7.32
N LYS A 78 0.66 -14.85 7.50
CA LYS A 78 1.08 -14.38 8.84
C LYS A 78 -0.02 -13.60 9.57
N ILE A 79 -0.78 -12.78 8.85
CA ILE A 79 -1.94 -12.04 9.41
C ILE A 79 -3.04 -13.00 9.83
N PHE A 80 -3.30 -14.08 9.09
CA PHE A 80 -4.33 -15.05 9.44
C PHE A 80 -3.94 -16.02 10.53
N ASP A 81 -2.65 -16.35 10.64
CA ASP A 81 -2.13 -17.22 11.69
C ASP A 81 -2.11 -16.51 13.05
N ASP A 82 -2.06 -15.17 13.06
CA ASP A 82 -2.17 -14.34 14.26
C ASP A 82 -3.60 -13.79 14.43
N SER A 83 -4.34 -14.35 15.39
CA SER A 83 -5.72 -13.95 15.65
C SER A 83 -5.87 -12.49 16.06
N ASP A 84 -4.89 -11.88 16.73
CA ASP A 84 -5.00 -10.51 17.21
C ASP A 84 -4.64 -9.53 16.11
N LEU A 85 -3.61 -9.83 15.33
CA LEU A 85 -3.27 -9.08 14.11
C LEU A 85 -4.43 -9.10 13.10
N SER A 86 -5.08 -10.25 12.91
CA SER A 86 -6.26 -10.36 12.05
C SER A 86 -7.42 -9.45 12.52
N LYS A 87 -7.69 -9.40 13.83
CA LYS A 87 -8.74 -8.50 14.36
C LYS A 87 -8.37 -7.03 14.15
N GLU A 88 -7.09 -6.69 14.33
CA GLU A 88 -6.59 -5.33 14.13
C GLU A 88 -6.71 -4.89 12.67
N VAL A 89 -6.26 -5.72 11.73
CA VAL A 89 -6.38 -5.45 10.29
C VAL A 89 -7.85 -5.30 9.89
N LEU A 90 -8.72 -6.18 10.37
CA LEU A 90 -10.16 -6.06 10.14
C LEU A 90 -10.73 -4.74 10.71
N ARG A 91 -10.28 -4.30 11.88
CA ARG A 91 -10.69 -3.02 12.48
C ARG A 91 -10.26 -1.84 11.61
N VAL A 92 -9.01 -1.83 11.11
CA VAL A 92 -8.50 -0.78 10.22
C VAL A 92 -9.27 -0.76 8.90
N ILE A 93 -9.51 -1.92 8.28
CA ILE A 93 -10.31 -2.00 7.05
C ILE A 93 -11.73 -1.43 7.27
N ASN A 94 -12.32 -1.69 8.43
CA ASN A 94 -13.64 -1.16 8.79
C ASN A 94 -13.65 0.35 9.08
N SER A 95 -12.57 0.92 9.61
CA SER A 95 -12.48 2.38 9.80
C SER A 95 -12.39 3.10 8.47
N VAL A 96 -11.64 2.56 7.50
CA VAL A 96 -11.53 3.14 6.15
C VAL A 96 -12.84 3.04 5.37
N LYS A 97 -13.63 1.96 5.56
CA LYS A 97 -14.98 1.83 4.97
C LYS A 97 -15.93 2.96 5.37
N GLY A 98 -15.68 3.66 6.47
CA GLY A 98 -16.64 4.58 7.05
C GLY A 98 -17.90 3.82 7.48
N LYS A 99 -17.81 3.02 8.54
CA LYS A 99 -19.04 2.62 9.23
C LYS A 99 -19.64 3.86 9.92
N LYS A 100 -20.90 4.14 9.58
CA LYS A 100 -21.81 4.99 10.37
C LYS A 100 -21.91 4.51 11.81
#